data_AF-A0A317Z7B2-F1
#
_entry.id   AF-A0A317Z7B2-F1
#
_cell.length_a   1.000
_cell.length_b   1.000
_cell.length_c   1.000
_cell.angle_alpha   90.00
_cell.angle_beta   90.00
_cell.angle_gamma   90.00
#
_symmetry.space_group_name_H-M   'P 1'
#
loop_
_entity.id
_entity.type
_entity.pdbx_description
1 polymer ?
#
loop_
_entity_poly.entity_id
_entity_poly.type
_entity_poly.pdbx_seq_one_letter_code
_entity_poly.pdbx_strand_id
1 'polypeptide(L)' 'GQRRLFEWLRQNGFLIKRKGVDYNMPTQYSMERELFEIKETTISHSDGHTSISKTPKVTGKGQQYFVNKFLGEKTT' A
#
# COMPACT_ATOMS: atom_id res chain seq x y z
N GLY A 1 10.03 10.77 7.00
CA GLY A 1 9.26 11.17 5.81
C GLY A 1 8.50 10.01 5.23
N GLN A 2 7.57 10.26 4.29
CA GLN A 2 6.65 9.29 3.67
C GLN A 2 7.35 8.02 3.14
N ARG A 3 8.54 8.14 2.52
CA ARG A 3 9.32 6.98 2.04
C ARG A 3 9.55 5.92 3.12
N ARG A 4 9.76 6.32 4.38
CA ARG A 4 10.02 5.39 5.50
C ARG A 4 8.78 4.56 5.87
N LEU A 5 7.58 5.15 5.82
CA LEU A 5 6.33 4.42 6.10
C LEU A 5 6.08 3.35 5.03
N PHE A 6 6.23 3.70 3.76
CA PHE A 6 6.06 2.73 2.67
C PHE A 6 7.10 1.60 2.72
N GLU A 7 8.32 1.90 3.13
CA GLU A 7 9.35 0.88 3.35
C GLU A 7 8.97 -0.04 4.52
N TRP A 8 8.56 0.52 5.66
CA TRP A 8 8.07 -0.27 6.80
C TRP A 8 6.89 -1.17 6.40
N LEU A 9 5.94 -0.66 5.63
CA LEU A 9 4.80 -1.45 5.14
C LEU A 9 5.25 -2.64 4.28
N ARG A 10 6.29 -2.48 3.45
CA ARG A 10 6.84 -3.60 2.65
C ARG A 10 7.62 -4.60 3.49
N GLN A 11 8.43 -4.11 4.42
CA GLN A 11 9.22 -4.94 5.32
C GLN A 11 8.32 -5.78 6.24
N ASN A 12 7.17 -5.23 6.65
CA ASN A 12 6.19 -5.89 7.50
C ASN A 12 5.12 -6.68 6.72
N GLY A 13 5.29 -6.85 5.40
CA GLY A 13 4.41 -7.69 4.58
C GLY A 13 3.02 -7.12 4.33
N PHE A 14 2.82 -5.81 4.51
CA PHE A 14 1.57 -5.14 4.15
C PHE A 14 1.50 -4.78 2.65
N LEU A 15 2.63 -4.36 2.08
CA LEU A 15 2.78 -4.10 0.66
C LEU A 15 3.80 -5.06 0.05
N ILE A 16 3.67 -5.35 -1.25
CA ILE A 16 4.60 -6.21 -1.96
C ILE A 16 6.00 -5.55 -2.04
N LYS A 17 7.03 -6.28 -1.59
CA LYS A 17 8.42 -5.80 -1.59
C LYS A 17 9.15 -5.94 -2.94
N ARG A 18 8.68 -6.85 -3.79
CA ARG A 18 9.30 -7.16 -5.10
C ARG A 18 9.20 -5.94 -6.00
N LYS A 19 10.33 -5.43 -6.49
CA LYS A 19 10.36 -4.34 -7.47
C LYS A 19 9.75 -4.83 -8.78
N GLY A 20 8.76 -4.12 -9.28
CA GLY A 20 7.97 -4.48 -10.46
C GLY A 20 6.62 -3.77 -10.45
N VAL A 21 5.72 -4.17 -11.35
CA VAL A 21 4.36 -3.60 -11.48
C VAL A 21 3.54 -3.70 -10.19
N ASP A 22 3.85 -4.69 -9.35
CA ASP A 22 3.13 -4.95 -8.10
C ASP A 22 3.73 -4.23 -6.88
N TYR A 23 4.79 -3.43 -7.01
CA TYR A 23 5.54 -2.88 -5.87
C TYR A 23 4.71 -2.00 -4.91
N ASN A 24 3.56 -1.52 -5.37
CA ASN A 24 2.60 -0.73 -4.62
C ASN A 24 1.28 -1.47 -4.36
N MET A 25 1.22 -2.77 -4.65
CA MET A 25 0.06 -3.59 -4.35
C MET A 25 0.11 -4.11 -2.91
N PRO A 26 -1.02 -4.10 -2.19
CA PRO A 26 -1.15 -4.78 -0.92
C PRO A 26 -0.96 -6.28 -1.09
N THR A 27 -0.41 -6.91 -0.06
CA THR A 27 -0.36 -8.37 0.00
C THR A 27 -1.76 -8.95 0.18
N GLN A 28 -1.91 -10.23 -0.15
CA GLN A 28 -3.17 -10.96 0.08
C GLN A 28 -3.66 -10.81 1.53
N TYR A 29 -2.75 -10.95 2.50
CA TYR A 29 -3.02 -10.71 3.92
C TYR A 29 -3.67 -9.35 4.20
N SER A 30 -3.21 -8.29 3.52
CA SER A 30 -3.69 -6.94 3.75
C SER A 30 -5.02 -6.68 3.05
N MET A 31 -5.24 -7.34 1.91
CA MET A 31 -6.51 -7.29 1.17
C MET A 31 -7.62 -8.04 1.92
N GLU A 32 -7.36 -9.26 2.41
CA GLU A 32 -8.32 -10.05 3.18
C GLU A 32 -8.75 -9.36 4.48
N ARG A 33 -7.86 -8.56 5.06
CA ARG A 33 -8.14 -7.74 6.25
C ARG A 33 -8.77 -6.39 5.91
N GLU A 34 -8.93 -6.07 4.63
CA GLU A 34 -9.49 -4.82 4.12
C GLU A 34 -8.70 -3.60 4.63
N LEU A 35 -7.39 -3.72 4.80
CA LEU A 35 -6.53 -2.64 5.30
C LEU A 35 -6.28 -1.59 4.22
N PHE A 36 -6.37 -1.99 2.95
CA PHE A 36 -6.13 -1.13 1.80
C PHE A 36 -7.18 -1.34 0.72
N GLU A 37 -7.38 -0.29 -0.07
CA GLU A 37 -8.01 -0.31 -1.38
C GLU A 37 -6.97 0.12 -2.45
N ILE A 38 -7.20 -0.25 -3.71
CA ILE A 38 -6.33 0.16 -4.82
C ILE A 38 -7.07 1.15 -5.70
N LYS A 39 -6.48 2.35 -5.84
CA LYS A 39 -6.88 3.29 -6.89
C LYS A 39 -6.01 3.06 -8.12
N GLU A 40 -6.65 2.67 -9.21
CA GLU A 40 -6.01 2.59 -10.52
C GLU A 40 -6.23 3.88 -11.31
N THR A 41 -5.23 4.30 -12.07
CA THR A 41 -5.32 5.45 -12.96
C THR A 41 -4.67 5.10 -14.28
N THR A 42 -5.47 5.09 -15.33
CA THR A 42 -5.01 4.92 -16.71
C THR A 42 -4.41 6.23 -17.21
N ILE A 43 -3.18 6.16 -17.71
CA ILE A 43 -2.46 7.30 -18.27
C ILE A 43 -2.25 6.98 -19.75
N SER A 44 -2.87 7.78 -20.62
CA SER A 44 -2.69 7.69 -22.06
C SER A 44 -1.56 8.62 -22.48
N HIS A 45 -0.59 8.09 -23.23
CA HIS A 45 0.55 8.85 -23.74
C HIS A 45 0.34 9.23 -25.20
N SER A 46 0.97 10.32 -25.63
CA SER A 46 0.81 10.90 -26.97
C SER A 46 1.34 10.02 -28.11
N ASP A 47 2.19 9.05 -27.80
CA ASP A 47 2.78 8.05 -28.69
C ASP A 47 1.94 6.75 -28.79
N GLY A 48 0.77 6.72 -28.16
CA GLY A 48 -0.22 5.65 -28.32
C GLY A 48 -0.15 4.51 -27.30
N HIS A 49 0.84 4.49 -26.39
CA HIS A 49 0.85 3.51 -25.30
C HIS A 49 0.02 3.98 -24.10
N THR A 50 -0.48 3.01 -23.33
CA THR A 50 -1.20 3.26 -22.08
C THR A 50 -0.42 2.65 -20.91
N SER A 51 -0.35 3.38 -19.80
CA SER A 51 0.21 2.87 -18.55
C SER A 51 -0.84 2.92 -17.44
N ILE A 52 -0.78 1.95 -16.52
CA ILE A 52 -1.66 1.89 -15.36
C ILE A 52 -0.85 2.20 -14.12
N SER A 53 -1.19 3.31 -13.45
CA SER A 53 -0.64 3.64 -12.14
C SER A 53 -1.54 3.08 -11.05
N LYS A 54 -0.95 2.37 -10.08
CA LYS A 54 -1.65 1.78 -8.93
C LYS A 54 -1.19 2.45 -7.64
N THR A 55 -2.13 3.00 -6.90
CA THR A 55 -1.87 3.66 -5.61
C THR A 55 -2.65 2.96 -4.49
N PRO A 56 -1.98 2.39 -3.48
CA PRO A 56 -2.65 1.84 -2.32
C PRO A 56 -3.15 2.98 -1.44
N LYS A 57 -4.40 2.88 -1.02
CA LYS A 57 -5.05 3.80 -0.09
C LYS A 57 -5.45 3.03 1.16
N VAL A 58 -5.17 3.59 2.33
CA VAL A 58 -5.55 2.98 3.61
C VAL A 58 -7.05 3.19 3.81
N THR A 59 -7.81 2.13 4.02
CA THR A 59 -9.25 2.21 4.33
C THR A 59 -9.48 2.78 5.73
N GLY A 60 -10.72 3.11 6.09
CA GLY A 60 -11.04 3.50 7.48
C GLY A 60 -10.65 2.43 8.51
N LYS A 61 -10.83 1.15 8.17
CA LYS A 61 -10.41 0.01 8.98
C LYS A 61 -8.88 -0.09 9.09
N GLY A 62 -8.18 0.10 7.97
CA GLY A 62 -6.72 0.15 7.93
C GLY A 62 -6.16 1.26 8.82
N GLN A 63 -6.80 2.44 8.83
CA GLN A 63 -6.37 3.56 9.67
C GLN A 63 -6.42 3.19 11.15
N GLN A 64 -7.55 2.66 11.63
CA GLN A 64 -7.67 2.20 13.02
C GLN A 64 -6.64 1.12 13.35
N TYR A 65 -6.45 0.15 12.45
CA TYR A 65 -5.46 -0.91 12.61
C TYR A 65 -4.04 -0.36 12.79
N PHE A 66 -3.58 0.53 11.89
CA PHE A 66 -2.23 1.06 11.95
C PHE A 66 -2.02 2.01 13.13
N VAL A 67 -3.03 2.83 13.48
CA VAL A 67 -2.97 3.66 14.70
C VAL A 67 -2.79 2.79 15.94
N ASN A 68 -3.62 1.76 16.11
CA ASN A 68 -3.53 0.86 17.25
C ASN A 68 -2.20 0.10 17.28
N LYS A 69 -1.72 -0.34 16.13
CA LYS A 69 -0.44 -1.04 16.01
C LYS A 69 0.73 -0.15 16.45
N PHE A 70 0.80 1.09 15.95
CA PHE A 70 1.89 2.02 16.28
C PHE A 70 1.80 2.60 17.70
N LEU A 71 0.60 2.70 18.28
CA LEU A 71 0.43 3.10 19.68
C LEU A 71 0.73 1.94 20.63
N GLY A 72 0.35 0.70 20.28
CA GLY A 72 0.62 -0.50 21.08
C GLY A 72 2.10 -0.92 21.08
N GLU A 73 2.83 -0.66 20.00
CA GLU A 73 4.29 -0.89 19.92
C GLU A 73 5.10 -0.03 20.89
N LYS A 74 4.52 1.03 21.50
CA LYS A 74 5.24 1.88 22.48
C LYS A 74 5.22 1.35 23.92
N THR A 75 4.48 0.28 24.20
CA THR A 75 4.20 -0.16 25.58
C THR A 75 4.93 -1.45 25.99
N THR A 76 5.90 -1.92 25.22
CA THR A 76 6.72 -3.11 25.57
C THR A 76 8.20 -2.75 25.51
#